data_AF-A0AAN6GDY3-F1
#
_entry.id   AF-A0AAN6GDY3-F1
#
_cell.length_a   1.000
_cell.length_b   1.000
_cell.length_c   1.000
_cell.angle_alpha   90.00
_cell.angle_beta   90.00
_cell.angle_gamma   90.00
#
_symmetry.space_group_name_H-M   'P 1'
#
loop_
_entity.id
_entity.type
_entity.pdbx_description
1 polymer ?
#
loop_
_entity_poly.entity_id
_entity_poly.type
_entity_poly.pdbx_seq_one_letter_code
_entity_poly.pdbx_strand_id
1 'polypeptide(L)'
;MCLVHKGIHFENRHVTLEELRREGQGSLRARFAPSLPAHERLLVPMIEVCHTDGSTTLVGDTLNIAEYLDANFPHAPSLFVPCLSGPDTPDVESSEYRQARTMARFLKDGLGGSDSRWTRHFELVSSEIAERFQEHEREMLSKESTLNVLNGKELFATLDRADLIAHTRRSLLPLCSILSPAPPPKVFQSSPPRDSARVDERPSYPPRAPPLFLASPDKPGLLDYILFGRYAMTRAAAPEINTAIWSVDSRLAREWLAGYEGGKWALRGSDAEVGRWDGDVHLPGIEDWVQRMLDAHGGYARAFLEAEGV
;
A
#
# COMPACT_ATOMS: atom_id res chain seq x y z
N MET A 1 9.50 -7.00 0.68
CA MET A 1 9.20 -7.05 -0.77
C MET A 1 10.28 -6.39 -1.63
N CYS A 2 10.67 -5.12 -1.42
CA CYS A 2 11.71 -4.49 -2.27
C CYS A 2 13.05 -5.25 -2.30
N LEU A 3 13.52 -5.72 -1.14
CA LEU A 3 14.75 -6.54 -1.06
C LEU A 3 14.63 -7.85 -1.85
N VAL A 4 13.47 -8.53 -1.73
CA VAL A 4 13.15 -9.76 -2.48
C VAL A 4 13.10 -9.50 -3.98
N HIS A 5 12.44 -8.42 -4.42
CA HIS A 5 12.40 -8.01 -5.83
C HIS A 5 13.79 -7.77 -6.41
N LYS A 6 14.68 -7.22 -5.58
CA LYS A 6 16.08 -6.99 -5.95
C LYS A 6 16.97 -8.23 -5.86
N GLY A 7 16.43 -9.37 -5.40
CA GLY A 7 17.20 -10.60 -5.18
C GLY A 7 18.31 -10.45 -4.13
N ILE A 8 18.14 -9.50 -3.19
CA ILE A 8 19.13 -9.21 -2.15
C ILE A 8 18.90 -10.17 -0.98
N HIS A 9 19.96 -10.78 -0.47
CA HIS A 9 19.92 -11.53 0.78
C HIS A 9 19.83 -10.57 1.96
N PHE A 10 18.95 -10.85 2.91
CA PHE A 10 18.77 -10.03 4.11
C PHE A 10 18.37 -10.88 5.31
N GLU A 11 18.58 -10.33 6.49
CA GLU A 11 18.08 -10.88 7.75
C GLU A 11 17.08 -9.90 8.36
N ASN A 12 15.99 -10.44 8.92
CA ASN A 12 15.01 -9.63 9.61
C ASN A 12 15.45 -9.41 11.05
N ARG A 13 15.56 -8.15 11.46
CA ARG A 13 15.75 -7.77 12.86
C ARG A 13 14.48 -7.14 13.40
N HIS A 14 13.86 -7.78 14.37
CA HIS A 14 12.75 -7.20 15.11
C HIS A 14 13.30 -6.10 16.03
N VAL A 15 12.63 -4.95 16.02
CA VAL A 15 12.97 -3.78 16.83
C VAL A 15 11.75 -3.42 17.67
N THR A 16 11.96 -3.21 18.97
CA THR A 16 10.88 -2.83 19.89
C THR A 16 10.58 -1.32 19.83
N LEU A 17 9.40 -0.92 20.30
CA LEU A 17 9.05 0.50 20.43
C LEU A 17 10.00 1.23 21.40
N GLU A 18 10.53 0.52 22.39
CA GLU A 18 11.52 1.05 23.31
C GLU A 18 12.86 1.32 22.59
N GLU A 19 13.34 0.38 21.77
CA GLU A 19 14.57 0.56 20.99
C GLU A 19 14.48 1.74 20.02
N LEU A 20 13.32 1.96 19.40
CA LEU A 20 13.08 3.12 18.51
C LEU A 20 13.11 4.46 19.25
N ARG A 21 12.77 4.46 20.54
CA ARG A 21 12.73 5.67 21.39
C ARG A 21 14.01 5.91 22.17
N ARG A 22 14.81 4.87 22.37
CA ARG A 22 16.04 4.93 23.15
C ARG A 22 16.92 6.05 22.62
N GLU A 23 17.30 6.95 23.52
CA GLU A 23 18.25 8.02 23.24
C GLU A 23 19.66 7.62 23.73
N GLY A 24 20.65 8.45 23.39
CA GLY A 24 22.03 8.24 23.83
C GLY A 24 22.89 7.44 22.85
N GLN A 25 24.18 7.35 23.17
CA GLN A 25 25.20 6.75 22.31
C GLN A 25 24.89 5.27 22.03
N GLY A 26 24.99 4.87 20.76
CA GLY A 26 24.72 3.49 20.33
C GLY A 26 23.25 3.17 20.07
N SER A 27 22.32 4.08 20.38
CA SER A 27 20.91 3.94 19.99
C SER A 27 20.70 4.06 18.47
N LEU A 28 19.61 3.48 17.96
CA LEU A 28 19.20 3.69 16.56
C LEU A 28 18.96 5.17 16.27
N ARG A 29 18.39 5.91 17.22
CA ARG A 29 18.18 7.37 17.10
C ARG A 29 19.50 8.12 16.92
N ALA A 30 20.52 7.81 17.72
CA ALA A 30 21.84 8.43 17.59
C ALA A 30 22.50 8.14 16.24
N ARG A 31 22.29 6.94 15.68
CA ARG A 31 22.80 6.55 14.35
C ARG A 31 22.10 7.30 13.22
N PHE A 32 20.83 7.66 13.41
CA PHE A 32 20.05 8.48 12.46
C PHE A 32 20.13 9.98 12.70
N ALA A 33 20.74 10.44 13.79
CA ALA A 33 20.78 11.86 14.16
C ALA A 33 21.24 12.83 13.05
N PRO A 34 22.16 12.47 12.13
CA PRO A 34 22.54 13.37 11.03
C PRO A 34 21.42 13.65 10.02
N SER A 35 20.45 12.74 9.88
CA SER A 35 19.38 12.80 8.87
C SER A 35 17.97 12.89 9.47
N LEU A 36 17.82 12.63 10.77
CA LEU A 36 16.54 12.71 11.49
C LEU A 36 16.44 14.07 12.20
N PRO A 37 15.44 14.91 11.87
CA PRO A 37 15.18 16.15 12.60
C PRO A 37 15.01 15.91 14.10
N ALA A 38 15.44 16.87 14.93
CA ALA A 38 15.54 16.73 16.39
C ALA A 38 14.24 16.25 17.08
N HIS A 39 13.08 16.54 16.49
CA HIS A 39 11.76 16.19 17.02
C HIS A 39 11.05 15.08 16.24
N GLU A 40 11.66 14.55 15.18
CA GLU A 40 11.05 13.46 14.43
C GLU A 40 11.27 12.12 15.12
N ARG A 41 10.28 11.24 14.99
CA ARG A 41 10.34 9.87 15.50
C ARG A 41 11.01 8.98 14.47
N LEU A 42 11.80 8.05 14.96
CA LEU A 42 12.31 6.98 14.11
C LEU A 42 11.18 5.96 13.88
N LEU A 43 10.93 5.64 12.61
CA LEU A 43 9.89 4.70 12.20
C LEU A 43 10.50 3.56 11.39
N VAL A 44 9.87 2.38 11.49
CA VAL A 44 10.10 1.27 10.56
C VAL A 44 9.27 1.47 9.28
N PRO A 45 9.68 0.92 8.12
CA PRO A 45 10.86 0.07 7.91
C PRO A 45 12.17 0.87 7.84
N MET A 46 13.27 0.18 8.16
CA MET A 46 14.65 0.63 8.00
C MET A 46 15.50 -0.54 7.50
N ILE A 47 16.55 -0.26 6.74
CA ILE A 47 17.57 -1.25 6.36
C ILE A 47 18.94 -0.78 6.81
N GLU A 48 19.75 -1.73 7.25
CA GLU A 48 21.18 -1.54 7.52
C GLU A 48 21.96 -2.30 6.45
N VAL A 49 22.75 -1.58 5.67
CA VAL A 49 23.54 -2.12 4.56
C VAL A 49 25.00 -2.14 4.98
N CYS A 50 25.57 -3.33 5.04
CA CYS A 50 26.99 -3.54 5.31
C CYS A 50 27.76 -3.54 3.98
N HIS A 51 28.69 -2.61 3.84
CA HIS A 51 29.54 -2.47 2.65
C HIS A 51 30.76 -3.37 2.73
N THR A 52 31.42 -3.58 1.59
CA THR A 52 32.62 -4.43 1.49
C THR A 52 33.82 -3.88 2.26
N ASP A 53 33.85 -2.58 2.53
CA ASP A 53 34.88 -1.92 3.34
C ASP A 53 34.61 -2.01 4.85
N GLY A 54 33.53 -2.68 5.26
CA GLY A 54 33.11 -2.82 6.65
C GLY A 54 32.32 -1.63 7.18
N SER A 55 32.09 -0.59 6.38
CA SER A 55 31.21 0.50 6.77
C SER A 55 29.74 0.08 6.69
N THR A 56 28.88 0.75 7.45
CA THR A 56 27.44 0.49 7.45
C THR A 56 26.67 1.75 7.07
N THR A 57 25.66 1.62 6.21
CA THR A 57 24.69 2.68 5.92
C THR A 57 23.32 2.28 6.43
N LEU A 58 22.68 3.18 7.17
CA LEU A 58 21.33 2.99 7.68
C LEU A 58 20.37 3.87 6.88
N VAL A 59 19.34 3.24 6.29
CA VAL A 59 18.37 3.91 5.42
C VAL A 59 16.98 3.66 5.97
N GLY A 60 16.26 4.72 6.31
CA GLY A 60 14.87 4.67 6.76
C GLY A 60 13.93 5.27 5.73
N ASP A 61 12.62 5.10 5.92
CA ASP A 61 11.53 5.47 5.00
C ASP A 61 11.47 4.60 3.73
N THR A 62 10.28 4.10 3.43
CA THR A 62 10.04 3.18 2.31
C THR A 62 10.49 3.73 0.95
N LEU A 63 10.32 5.02 0.66
CA LEU A 63 10.74 5.61 -0.61
C LEU A 63 12.26 5.75 -0.66
N ASN A 64 12.87 6.27 0.40
CA ASN A 64 14.32 6.43 0.46
C ASN A 64 15.03 5.07 0.38
N ILE A 65 14.48 4.03 1.02
CA ILE A 65 14.95 2.65 0.88
C ILE A 65 14.86 2.22 -0.59
N ALA A 66 13.73 2.43 -1.26
CA ALA A 66 13.59 2.04 -2.66
C ALA A 66 14.55 2.79 -3.60
N GLU A 67 14.70 4.10 -3.42
CA GLU A 67 15.66 4.94 -4.17
C GLU A 67 17.10 4.49 -3.93
N TYR A 68 17.46 4.21 -2.68
CA TYR A 68 18.77 3.67 -2.33
C TYR A 68 19.02 2.32 -3.02
N LEU A 69 18.04 1.41 -3.00
CA LEU A 69 18.16 0.10 -3.62
C LEU A 69 18.27 0.17 -5.15
N ASP A 70 17.54 1.06 -5.81
CA ASP A 70 17.67 1.27 -7.27
C ASP A 70 19.02 1.85 -7.66
N ALA A 71 19.57 2.76 -6.85
CA ALA A 71 20.89 3.37 -7.11
C ALA A 71 22.06 2.42 -6.86
N ASN A 72 21.99 1.58 -5.80
CA ASN A 72 23.11 0.75 -5.37
C ASN A 72 23.04 -0.70 -5.89
N PHE A 73 21.88 -1.15 -6.39
CA PHE A 73 21.68 -2.47 -6.99
C PHE A 73 21.06 -2.36 -8.39
N PRO A 74 21.77 -1.75 -9.36
CA PRO A 74 21.23 -1.47 -10.70
C PRO A 74 21.06 -2.72 -11.55
N HIS A 75 21.78 -3.81 -11.25
CA HIS A 75 21.69 -5.07 -12.00
C HIS A 75 20.37 -5.82 -11.80
N ALA A 76 19.61 -5.46 -10.77
CA ALA A 76 18.29 -6.01 -10.53
C ALA A 76 17.20 -5.05 -11.04
N PRO A 77 16.02 -5.56 -11.44
CA PRO A 77 14.96 -4.73 -12.02
C PRO A 77 14.63 -3.52 -11.14
N SER A 78 14.30 -2.39 -11.77
CA SER A 78 13.98 -1.15 -11.06
C SER A 78 12.70 -1.31 -10.24
N LEU A 79 12.70 -0.80 -9.00
CA LEU A 79 11.50 -0.75 -8.18
C LEU A 79 10.48 0.23 -8.76
N PHE A 80 10.92 1.31 -9.41
CA PHE A 80 10.03 2.32 -9.99
C PHE A 80 9.58 1.97 -11.41
N VAL A 81 10.45 1.35 -12.21
CA VAL A 81 10.15 0.97 -13.60
C VAL A 81 10.49 -0.50 -13.83
N PRO A 82 9.70 -1.45 -13.28
CA PRO A 82 10.09 -2.86 -13.18
C PRO A 82 10.16 -3.60 -14.52
N CYS A 83 9.60 -3.03 -15.58
CA CYS A 83 9.76 -3.55 -16.94
C CYS A 83 11.15 -3.25 -17.53
N LEU A 84 11.86 -2.23 -17.05
CA LEU A 84 13.25 -1.99 -17.46
C LEU A 84 14.13 -3.12 -16.91
N SER A 85 14.68 -3.89 -17.84
CA SER A 85 15.62 -4.97 -17.57
C SER A 85 16.94 -4.60 -18.25
N GLY A 86 18.01 -4.42 -17.47
CA GLY A 86 19.32 -4.03 -17.98
C GLY A 86 20.31 -3.84 -16.84
N PRO A 87 21.63 -3.87 -17.12
CA PRO A 87 22.65 -3.67 -16.09
C PRO A 87 22.78 -2.20 -15.65
N ASP A 88 22.18 -1.29 -16.42
CA ASP A 88 22.32 0.15 -16.24
C ASP A 88 21.41 0.66 -15.13
N THR A 89 21.93 1.59 -14.35
CA THR A 89 21.15 2.32 -13.34
C THR A 89 19.95 2.98 -14.03
N PRO A 90 18.75 2.91 -13.42
CA PRO A 90 17.58 3.60 -13.97
C PRO A 90 17.88 5.09 -14.17
N ASP A 91 17.55 5.62 -15.34
CA ASP A 91 17.66 7.06 -15.59
C ASP A 91 16.62 7.80 -14.72
N VAL A 92 17.11 8.40 -13.63
CA VAL A 92 16.29 9.13 -12.66
C VAL A 92 15.64 10.38 -13.24
N GLU A 93 16.16 10.89 -14.37
CA GLU A 93 15.63 12.05 -15.09
C GLU A 93 14.60 11.66 -16.16
N SER A 94 14.53 10.37 -16.50
CA SER A 94 13.52 9.84 -17.42
C SER A 94 12.11 10.18 -16.96
N SER A 95 11.22 10.38 -17.92
CA SER A 95 9.84 10.78 -17.63
C SER A 95 9.09 9.69 -16.87
N GLU A 96 9.39 8.44 -17.20
CA GLU A 96 8.83 7.22 -16.67
C GLU A 96 9.20 7.05 -15.20
N TYR A 97 10.51 7.17 -14.88
CA TYR A 97 10.98 7.07 -13.50
C TYR A 97 10.40 8.18 -12.63
N ARG A 98 10.42 9.43 -13.10
CA ARG A 98 9.86 10.57 -12.34
C ARG A 98 8.37 10.43 -12.09
N GLN A 99 7.59 9.95 -13.07
CA GLN A 99 6.17 9.70 -12.91
C GLN A 99 5.92 8.57 -11.90
N ALA A 100 6.62 7.44 -12.03
CA ALA A 100 6.48 6.32 -11.10
C ALA A 100 6.86 6.71 -9.66
N ARG A 101 7.97 7.45 -9.49
CA ARG A 101 8.41 7.98 -8.20
C ARG A 101 7.39 8.94 -7.59
N THR A 102 6.86 9.85 -8.39
CA THR A 102 5.84 10.81 -7.93
C THR A 102 4.57 10.09 -7.52
N MET A 103 4.12 9.10 -8.29
CA MET A 103 2.94 8.32 -7.95
C MET A 103 3.17 7.44 -6.71
N ALA A 104 4.36 6.86 -6.53
CA ALA A 104 4.70 6.11 -5.32
C ALA A 104 4.68 7.02 -4.08
N ARG A 105 5.22 8.25 -4.20
CA ARG A 105 5.16 9.25 -3.14
C ARG A 105 3.74 9.67 -2.82
N PHE A 106 2.95 9.96 -3.85
CA PHE A 106 1.53 10.26 -3.72
C PHE A 106 0.77 9.13 -3.03
N LEU A 107 1.02 7.89 -3.43
CA LEU A 107 0.39 6.71 -2.85
C LEU A 107 0.82 6.51 -1.40
N LYS A 108 2.08 6.77 -1.04
CA LYS A 108 2.58 6.66 0.33
C LYS A 108 2.04 7.77 1.23
N ASP A 109 2.21 9.03 0.81
CA ASP A 109 2.01 10.20 1.67
C ASP A 109 0.59 10.80 1.57
N GLY A 110 -0.14 10.54 0.49
CA GLY A 110 -1.47 11.11 0.24
C GLY A 110 -1.46 12.48 -0.48
N LEU A 111 -2.61 13.16 -0.49
CA LEU A 111 -2.82 14.47 -1.15
C LEU A 111 -2.72 15.63 -0.15
N GLY A 112 -1.69 16.47 -0.27
CA GLY A 112 -1.71 17.85 0.29
C GLY A 112 -1.95 17.96 1.79
N GLY A 113 -1.27 17.17 2.61
CA GLY A 113 -1.41 17.22 4.08
C GLY A 113 -2.75 16.72 4.61
N SER A 114 -3.67 16.26 3.73
CA SER A 114 -4.76 15.41 4.18
C SER A 114 -4.10 14.18 4.76
N ASP A 115 -4.35 13.90 6.04
CA ASP A 115 -3.97 12.65 6.68
C ASP A 115 -4.20 11.55 5.66
N SER A 116 -3.10 10.86 5.37
CA SER A 116 -2.99 9.95 4.26
C SER A 116 -4.28 9.11 4.33
N ARG A 117 -5.18 9.12 3.32
CA ARG A 117 -6.49 8.41 3.47
C ARG A 117 -6.29 6.90 3.76
N TRP A 118 -5.04 6.47 3.74
CA TRP A 118 -4.39 5.25 4.18
C TRP A 118 -4.34 5.03 5.70
N THR A 119 -4.44 6.08 6.53
CA THR A 119 -4.63 6.03 7.98
C THR A 119 -5.90 5.26 8.32
N ARG A 120 -6.92 5.27 7.43
CA ARG A 120 -8.17 4.52 7.63
C ARG A 120 -7.99 3.00 7.71
N HIS A 121 -7.04 2.43 6.96
CA HIS A 121 -6.72 1.00 7.11
C HIS A 121 -6.18 0.73 8.52
N PHE A 122 -5.26 1.56 9.00
CA PHE A 122 -4.71 1.44 10.35
C PHE A 122 -5.80 1.67 11.40
N GLU A 123 -6.64 2.70 11.27
CA GLU A 123 -7.73 2.99 12.20
C GLU A 123 -8.72 1.84 12.33
N LEU A 124 -9.03 1.16 11.22
CA LEU A 124 -9.89 -0.02 11.20
C LEU A 124 -9.32 -1.19 11.98
N VAL A 125 -8.00 -1.42 11.93
CA VAL A 125 -7.35 -2.58 12.56
C VAL A 125 -6.43 -2.22 13.74
N SER A 126 -6.49 -0.99 14.23
CA SER A 126 -5.53 -0.44 15.20
C SER A 126 -5.56 -1.18 16.53
N SER A 127 -6.74 -1.66 16.93
CA SER A 127 -6.92 -2.40 18.19
C SER A 127 -6.30 -3.78 18.07
N GLU A 128 -6.55 -4.48 16.96
CA GLU A 128 -6.02 -5.79 16.63
C GLU A 128 -4.50 -5.75 16.43
N ILE A 129 -3.96 -4.67 15.84
CA ILE A 129 -2.51 -4.43 15.79
C ILE A 129 -1.95 -4.29 17.21
N ALA A 130 -2.57 -3.46 18.06
CA ALA A 130 -2.08 -3.21 19.42
C ALA A 130 -2.07 -4.49 20.28
N GLU A 131 -3.02 -5.40 20.06
CA GLU A 131 -3.10 -6.69 20.76
C GLU A 131 -1.94 -7.65 20.42
N ARG A 132 -1.24 -7.43 19.30
CA ARG A 132 -0.07 -8.21 18.91
C ARG A 132 1.23 -7.78 19.59
N PHE A 133 1.24 -6.61 20.24
CA PHE A 133 2.39 -6.14 21.00
C PHE A 133 2.43 -6.75 22.40
N GLN A 134 3.63 -6.84 22.99
CA GLN A 134 3.78 -7.22 24.39
C GLN A 134 3.05 -6.23 25.29
N GLU A 135 2.61 -6.66 26.47
CA GLU A 135 1.78 -5.86 27.37
C GLU A 135 2.35 -4.45 27.63
N HIS A 136 3.66 -4.36 27.90
CA HIS A 136 4.34 -3.08 28.12
C HIS A 136 4.31 -2.16 26.89
N GLU A 137 4.53 -2.70 25.68
CA GLU A 137 4.50 -1.93 24.43
C GLU A 137 3.07 -1.55 24.04
N ARG A 138 2.11 -2.43 24.28
CA ARG A 138 0.68 -2.17 24.12
C ARG A 138 0.23 -1.04 25.04
N GLU A 139 0.71 -1.01 26.29
CA GLU A 139 0.49 0.14 27.17
C GLU A 139 1.12 1.41 26.61
N MET A 140 2.34 1.34 26.08
CA MET A 140 2.97 2.50 25.44
C MET A 140 2.11 3.01 24.29
N LEU A 141 1.60 2.14 23.41
CA LEU A 141 0.69 2.53 22.32
C LEU A 141 -0.60 3.19 22.83
N SER A 142 -1.09 2.77 24.00
CA SER A 142 -2.30 3.35 24.61
C SER A 142 -2.08 4.70 25.31
N LYS A 143 -0.84 5.03 25.71
CA LYS A 143 -0.51 6.28 26.42
C LYS A 143 -0.41 7.46 25.44
N GLU A 144 -1.00 8.59 25.85
CA GLU A 144 -1.25 9.83 25.07
C GLU A 144 -0.06 10.38 24.25
N SER A 145 1.18 10.06 24.59
CA SER A 145 2.40 10.61 23.97
C SER A 145 2.94 9.81 22.78
N THR A 146 2.30 8.69 22.40
CA THR A 146 2.91 7.72 21.47
C THR A 146 2.58 7.96 19.99
N LEU A 147 1.43 8.53 19.67
CA LEU A 147 0.97 8.69 18.28
C LEU A 147 0.78 10.15 17.84
N ASN A 148 1.08 11.15 18.68
CA ASN A 148 0.65 12.56 18.48
C ASN A 148 -0.88 12.73 18.34
N VAL A 149 -1.62 11.67 18.66
CA VAL A 149 -3.08 11.64 18.74
C VAL A 149 -3.40 11.46 20.22
N LEU A 150 -3.86 12.53 20.85
CA LEU A 150 -4.42 12.48 22.20
C LEU A 150 -5.53 11.42 22.21
N ASN A 151 -5.42 10.44 23.11
CA ASN A 151 -6.35 9.32 23.26
C ASN A 151 -6.61 8.50 21.99
N GLY A 152 -5.59 8.19 21.18
CA GLY A 152 -5.75 7.45 19.92
C GLY A 152 -6.63 6.18 20.03
N LYS A 153 -6.51 5.40 21.12
CA LYS A 153 -7.35 4.22 21.35
C LYS A 153 -8.84 4.57 21.53
N GLU A 154 -9.15 5.58 22.34
CA GLU A 154 -10.54 6.04 22.53
C GLU A 154 -11.07 6.68 21.25
N LEU A 155 -10.23 7.48 20.58
CA LEU A 155 -10.57 8.09 19.30
C LEU A 155 -10.98 7.02 18.30
N PHE A 156 -10.13 6.01 18.05
CA PHE A 156 -10.43 4.95 17.08
C PHE A 156 -11.64 4.10 17.46
N ALA A 157 -11.92 3.91 18.76
CA ALA A 157 -13.12 3.22 19.23
C ALA A 157 -14.42 4.01 19.00
N THR A 158 -14.33 5.35 18.87
CA THR A 158 -15.48 6.22 18.58
C THR A 158 -15.75 6.44 17.11
N LEU A 159 -14.79 6.10 16.23
CA LEU A 159 -14.96 6.28 14.79
C LEU A 159 -16.03 5.33 14.23
N ASP A 160 -16.88 5.88 13.36
CA ASP A 160 -17.91 5.09 12.69
C ASP A 160 -17.26 4.05 11.76
N ARG A 161 -17.43 2.78 12.10
CA ARG A 161 -16.83 1.68 11.35
C ARG A 161 -17.43 1.55 9.95
N ALA A 162 -18.70 1.88 9.77
CA ALA A 162 -19.35 1.87 8.46
C ALA A 162 -18.75 2.96 7.55
N ASP A 163 -18.55 4.16 8.07
CA ASP A 163 -17.90 5.23 7.30
C ASP A 163 -16.44 4.91 6.99
N LEU A 164 -15.69 4.39 7.97
CA LEU A 164 -14.29 4.03 7.80
C LEU A 164 -14.10 2.99 6.69
N ILE A 165 -14.89 1.91 6.71
CA ILE A 165 -14.77 0.86 5.71
C ILE A 165 -15.28 1.34 4.34
N ALA A 166 -16.35 2.14 4.29
CA ALA A 166 -16.82 2.76 3.05
C ALA A 166 -15.73 3.62 2.40
N HIS A 167 -15.12 4.50 3.18
CA HIS A 167 -14.01 5.34 2.71
C HIS A 167 -12.81 4.54 2.27
N THR A 168 -12.43 3.51 3.03
CA THR A 168 -11.30 2.64 2.70
C THR A 168 -11.53 1.92 1.38
N ARG A 169 -12.71 1.31 1.20
CA ARG A 169 -13.09 0.66 -0.08
C ARG A 169 -13.10 1.64 -1.24
N ARG A 170 -13.70 2.81 -1.07
CA ARG A 170 -13.73 3.88 -2.10
C ARG A 170 -12.33 4.35 -2.50
N SER A 171 -11.36 4.34 -1.59
CA SER A 171 -9.99 4.74 -1.87
C SER A 171 -9.29 3.82 -2.87
N LEU A 172 -9.80 2.60 -3.07
CA LEU A 172 -9.28 1.61 -4.01
C LEU A 172 -9.81 1.81 -5.44
N LEU A 173 -10.88 2.59 -5.63
CA LEU A 173 -11.51 2.79 -6.96
C LEU A 173 -10.54 3.31 -8.04
N PRO A 174 -9.67 4.30 -7.78
CA PRO A 174 -8.70 4.74 -8.79
C PRO A 174 -7.75 3.61 -9.22
N LEU A 175 -7.40 2.71 -8.31
CA LEU A 175 -6.50 1.58 -8.58
C LEU A 175 -7.22 0.52 -9.42
N CYS A 176 -8.50 0.27 -9.12
CA CYS A 176 -9.35 -0.60 -9.93
C CYS A 176 -9.49 -0.05 -11.36
N SER A 177 -9.54 1.27 -11.55
CA SER A 177 -9.58 1.88 -12.89
C SER A 177 -8.31 1.65 -13.71
N ILE A 178 -7.16 1.40 -13.05
CA ILE A 178 -5.89 1.03 -13.69
C ILE A 178 -5.90 -0.47 -14.01
N LEU A 179 -6.27 -1.31 -13.05
CA LEU A 179 -6.24 -2.77 -13.16
C LEU A 179 -7.35 -3.34 -14.04
N SER A 180 -8.45 -2.61 -14.19
CA SER A 180 -9.65 -3.01 -14.94
C SER A 180 -10.25 -1.76 -15.64
N PRO A 181 -9.52 -1.17 -16.61
CA PRO A 181 -9.96 0.02 -17.31
C PRO A 181 -11.26 -0.25 -18.05
N ALA A 182 -12.22 0.67 -17.92
CA ALA A 182 -13.43 0.62 -18.72
C ALA A 182 -13.07 0.73 -20.21
N PRO A 183 -13.74 -0.05 -21.09
CA PRO A 183 -13.52 0.10 -22.52
C PRO A 183 -13.86 1.53 -22.95
N PRO A 184 -13.06 2.15 -23.84
CA PRO A 184 -13.36 3.49 -24.32
C PRO A 184 -14.74 3.50 -25.00
N PRO A 185 -15.53 4.58 -24.85
CA PRO A 185 -16.83 4.68 -25.49
C PRO A 185 -16.67 4.52 -27.01
N LYS A 186 -17.42 3.58 -27.60
CA LYS A 186 -17.45 3.38 -29.04
C LYS A 186 -18.26 4.53 -29.66
N VAL A 187 -17.62 5.36 -30.48
CA VAL A 187 -18.33 6.34 -31.31
C VAL A 187 -19.00 5.56 -32.44
N PHE A 188 -20.30 5.29 -32.32
CA PHE A 188 -21.09 4.80 -33.44
C PHE A 188 -21.31 5.98 -34.40
N GLN A 189 -20.59 5.99 -35.53
CA GLN A 189 -20.87 6.93 -36.61
C GLN A 189 -22.24 6.59 -37.22
N SER A 190 -23.26 7.36 -36.86
CA SER A 190 -24.62 7.24 -37.38
C SER A 190 -24.85 8.19 -38.58
N SER A 191 -23.97 8.16 -39.58
CA SER A 191 -24.16 8.93 -40.82
C SER A 191 -23.65 8.15 -42.04
N PRO A 192 -24.41 8.07 -43.15
CA PRO A 192 -23.90 7.52 -44.39
C PRO A 192 -22.86 8.49 -45.00
N PRO A 193 -21.87 7.97 -45.75
CA PRO A 193 -20.76 8.78 -46.23
C PRO A 193 -21.25 9.77 -47.29
N ARG A 194 -21.09 11.07 -47.01
CA ARG A 194 -20.98 12.08 -48.07
C ARG A 194 -19.53 12.51 -48.16
N ASP A 195 -18.95 12.21 -49.31
CA ASP A 195 -17.72 12.78 -49.88
C ASP A 195 -16.90 13.66 -48.94
N SER A 196 -16.01 13.02 -48.19
CA SER A 196 -14.84 13.68 -47.63
C SER A 196 -13.66 12.72 -47.74
N ALA A 197 -12.85 13.00 -48.74
CA ALA A 197 -11.55 12.38 -48.93
C ALA A 197 -10.70 12.55 -47.66
N ARG A 198 -10.12 11.43 -47.21
CA ARG A 198 -8.92 11.35 -46.37
C ARG A 198 -8.99 12.13 -45.04
N VAL A 199 -9.72 11.56 -44.08
CA VAL A 199 -9.39 11.74 -42.65
C VAL A 199 -8.85 10.40 -42.17
N ASP A 200 -7.52 10.34 -42.15
CA ASP A 200 -6.65 9.49 -41.35
C ASP A 200 -7.22 8.18 -40.80
N GLU A 201 -6.75 7.10 -41.41
CA GLU A 201 -6.62 5.78 -40.80
C GLU A 201 -5.81 5.93 -39.50
N ARG A 202 -6.47 6.25 -38.39
CA ARG A 202 -5.86 6.08 -37.06
C ARG A 202 -5.50 4.60 -36.96
N PRO A 203 -4.24 4.23 -36.70
CA PRO A 203 -3.88 2.84 -36.48
C PRO A 203 -4.78 2.30 -35.38
N SER A 204 -5.58 1.29 -35.72
CA SER A 204 -6.37 0.54 -34.77
C SER A 204 -5.39 -0.21 -33.88
N TYR A 205 -4.96 0.42 -32.79
CA TYR A 205 -4.17 -0.27 -31.78
C TYR A 205 -5.02 -1.45 -31.29
N PRO A 206 -4.49 -2.68 -31.33
CA PRO A 206 -5.21 -3.81 -30.75
C PRO A 206 -5.52 -3.46 -29.28
N PRO A 207 -6.68 -3.90 -28.75
CA PRO A 207 -7.04 -3.62 -27.37
C PRO A 207 -5.90 -4.12 -26.48
N ARG A 208 -5.17 -3.18 -25.88
CA ARG A 208 -4.06 -3.50 -24.99
C ARG A 208 -4.67 -4.20 -23.78
N ALA A 209 -4.21 -5.41 -23.49
CA ALA A 209 -4.63 -6.12 -22.30
C ALA A 209 -4.45 -5.21 -21.07
N PRO A 210 -5.37 -5.25 -20.09
CA PRO A 210 -5.23 -4.45 -18.89
C PRO A 210 -3.92 -4.81 -18.18
N PRO A 211 -3.26 -3.84 -17.52
CA PRO A 211 -2.04 -4.12 -16.79
C PRO A 211 -2.32 -5.08 -15.63
N LEU A 212 -1.41 -6.02 -15.39
CA LEU A 212 -1.51 -6.98 -14.28
C LEU A 212 -1.16 -6.35 -12.93
N PHE A 213 -0.34 -5.30 -12.95
CA PHE A 213 0.19 -4.57 -11.80
C PHE A 213 0.03 -3.06 -11.98
N LEU A 214 0.15 -2.30 -10.90
CA LEU A 214 0.02 -0.85 -10.90
C LEU A 214 1.25 -0.17 -11.50
N ALA A 215 2.44 -0.71 -11.25
CA ALA A 215 3.68 -0.12 -11.75
C ALA A 215 3.98 -0.48 -13.21
N SER A 216 3.48 -1.62 -13.72
CA SER A 216 3.76 -2.06 -15.09
C SER A 216 2.76 -3.11 -15.59
N PRO A 217 2.77 -3.42 -16.91
CA PRO A 217 1.86 -4.40 -17.48
C PRO A 217 1.99 -5.82 -16.91
N ASP A 218 3.18 -6.25 -16.49
CA ASP A 218 3.48 -7.66 -16.21
C ASP A 218 4.37 -7.90 -14.98
N LYS A 219 4.91 -6.86 -14.35
CA LYS A 219 5.77 -6.98 -13.16
C LYS A 219 5.38 -6.02 -12.03
N PRO A 220 5.42 -6.45 -10.76
CA PRO A 220 5.16 -5.57 -9.63
C PRO A 220 6.33 -4.62 -9.38
N GLY A 221 6.00 -3.38 -8.99
CA GLY A 221 6.96 -2.36 -8.58
C GLY A 221 6.63 -1.76 -7.22
N LEU A 222 7.25 -0.63 -6.89
CA LEU A 222 7.12 0.04 -5.59
C LEU A 222 5.67 0.45 -5.29
N LEU A 223 4.93 0.89 -6.31
CA LEU A 223 3.51 1.21 -6.20
C LEU A 223 2.71 0.01 -5.69
N ASP A 224 2.95 -1.16 -6.27
CA ASP A 224 2.33 -2.41 -5.85
C ASP A 224 2.75 -2.78 -4.43
N TYR A 225 4.03 -2.64 -4.08
CA TYR A 225 4.53 -2.99 -2.74
C TYR A 225 3.98 -2.08 -1.64
N ILE A 226 3.82 -0.78 -1.90
CA ILE A 226 3.21 0.15 -0.95
C ILE A 226 1.74 -0.24 -0.69
N LEU A 227 0.98 -0.50 -1.76
CA LEU A 227 -0.42 -0.91 -1.62
C LEU A 227 -0.53 -2.27 -0.94
N PHE A 228 0.29 -3.23 -1.35
CA PHE A 228 0.29 -4.58 -0.81
C PHE A 228 0.72 -4.60 0.66
N GLY A 229 1.57 -3.67 1.11
CA GLY A 229 1.87 -3.49 2.53
C GLY A 229 0.61 -3.25 3.37
N ARG A 230 -0.41 -2.56 2.83
CA ARG A 230 -1.69 -2.33 3.51
C ARG A 230 -2.56 -3.57 3.54
N TYR A 231 -2.60 -4.30 2.42
CA TYR A 231 -3.23 -5.60 2.36
C TYR A 231 -2.62 -6.53 3.41
N ALA A 232 -1.29 -6.70 3.40
CA ALA A 232 -0.56 -7.55 4.33
C ALA A 232 -0.77 -7.13 5.79
N MET A 233 -0.71 -5.82 6.09
CA MET A 233 -0.97 -5.30 7.44
C MET A 233 -2.37 -5.66 7.94
N THR A 234 -3.40 -5.38 7.14
CA THR A 234 -4.79 -5.68 7.53
C THR A 234 -5.05 -7.17 7.58
N ARG A 235 -4.49 -7.95 6.65
CA ARG A 235 -4.59 -9.42 6.62
C ARG A 235 -3.97 -10.02 7.88
N ALA A 236 -2.76 -9.58 8.23
CA ALA A 236 -2.07 -9.98 9.45
C ALA A 236 -2.89 -9.61 10.68
N ALA A 237 -3.29 -8.35 10.82
CA ALA A 237 -3.96 -7.90 12.03
C ALA A 237 -5.37 -8.50 12.22
N ALA A 238 -6.20 -8.43 11.17
CA ALA A 238 -7.62 -8.75 11.23
C ALA A 238 -8.13 -9.34 9.89
N PRO A 239 -8.02 -10.68 9.71
CA PRO A 239 -8.37 -11.35 8.44
C PRO A 239 -9.80 -11.05 7.95
N GLU A 240 -10.78 -10.95 8.85
CA GLU A 240 -12.18 -10.67 8.52
C GLU A 240 -12.36 -9.25 7.97
N ILE A 241 -11.74 -8.25 8.61
CA ILE A 241 -11.73 -6.86 8.15
C ILE A 241 -11.01 -6.74 6.81
N ASN A 242 -9.89 -7.47 6.65
CA ASN A 242 -9.17 -7.53 5.38
C ASN A 242 -10.10 -8.03 4.26
N THR A 243 -10.79 -9.15 4.46
CA THR A 243 -11.75 -9.65 3.47
C THR A 243 -12.84 -8.62 3.19
N ALA A 244 -13.39 -7.96 4.21
CA ALA A 244 -14.39 -6.91 4.03
C ALA A 244 -13.90 -5.70 3.18
N ILE A 245 -12.64 -5.30 3.34
CA ILE A 245 -12.03 -4.20 2.58
C ILE A 245 -11.71 -4.60 1.13
N TRP A 246 -11.06 -5.76 0.95
CA TRP A 246 -10.40 -6.12 -0.30
C TRP A 246 -11.24 -7.02 -1.22
N SER A 247 -12.48 -7.34 -0.83
CA SER A 247 -13.41 -8.07 -1.69
C SER A 247 -13.97 -7.21 -2.82
N VAL A 248 -14.14 -7.82 -3.99
CA VAL A 248 -14.74 -7.20 -5.18
C VAL A 248 -16.11 -6.58 -4.87
N ASP A 249 -16.94 -7.29 -4.11
CA ASP A 249 -18.28 -6.87 -3.71
C ASP A 249 -18.35 -6.41 -2.24
N SER A 250 -19.31 -5.54 -1.93
CA SER A 250 -19.51 -4.99 -0.58
C SER A 250 -20.23 -5.93 0.40
N ARG A 251 -20.70 -7.11 -0.07
CA ARG A 251 -21.44 -8.07 0.76
C ARG A 251 -20.69 -8.45 2.03
N LEU A 252 -19.41 -8.78 1.91
CA LEU A 252 -18.57 -9.20 3.04
C LEU A 252 -18.31 -8.05 4.02
N ALA A 253 -18.29 -6.81 3.55
CA ALA A 253 -18.24 -5.63 4.41
C ALA A 253 -19.54 -5.44 5.20
N ARG A 254 -20.70 -5.64 4.56
CA ARG A 254 -22.01 -5.57 5.22
C ARG A 254 -22.16 -6.67 6.28
N GLU A 255 -21.75 -7.89 5.96
CA GLU A 255 -21.76 -9.03 6.88
C GLU A 255 -20.86 -8.76 8.10
N TRP A 256 -19.65 -8.23 7.88
CA TRP A 256 -18.77 -7.84 8.97
C TRP A 256 -19.39 -6.75 9.85
N LEU A 257 -19.94 -5.67 9.28
CA LEU A 257 -20.61 -4.59 10.04
C LEU A 257 -21.80 -5.11 10.87
N ALA A 258 -22.54 -6.10 10.35
CA ALA A 258 -23.68 -6.69 11.04
C ALA A 258 -23.26 -7.56 12.24
N GLY A 259 -22.09 -8.20 12.19
CA GLY A 259 -21.57 -9.04 13.28
C GLY A 259 -20.67 -8.30 14.26
N TYR A 260 -19.91 -7.31 13.80
CA TYR A 260 -18.86 -6.65 14.58
C TYR A 260 -19.44 -5.87 15.77
N GLU A 261 -18.87 -6.10 16.95
CA GLU A 261 -19.35 -5.56 18.24
C GLU A 261 -20.86 -5.78 18.46
N GLY A 262 -21.38 -6.95 18.06
CA GLY A 262 -22.79 -7.30 18.22
C GLY A 262 -23.72 -6.49 17.31
N GLY A 263 -23.23 -6.03 16.16
CA GLY A 263 -24.01 -5.26 15.19
C GLY A 263 -24.20 -3.80 15.59
N LYS A 264 -23.35 -3.28 16.49
CA LYS A 264 -23.32 -1.85 16.87
C LYS A 264 -23.25 -0.93 15.64
N TRP A 265 -22.50 -1.36 14.62
CA TRP A 265 -22.26 -0.62 13.37
C TRP A 265 -23.02 -1.20 12.18
N ALA A 266 -24.03 -2.04 12.44
CA ALA A 266 -24.90 -2.56 11.39
C ALA A 266 -25.58 -1.40 10.66
N LEU A 267 -25.60 -1.44 9.32
CA LEU A 267 -26.24 -0.43 8.50
C LEU A 267 -27.75 -0.38 8.79
N ARG A 268 -28.32 0.83 8.80
CA ARG A 268 -29.73 1.08 9.13
C ARG A 268 -30.36 2.03 8.12
N GLY A 269 -31.69 2.07 8.09
CA GLY A 269 -32.43 2.98 7.20
C GLY A 269 -32.13 2.69 5.73
N SER A 270 -31.89 3.75 4.94
CA SER A 270 -31.57 3.64 3.52
C SER A 270 -30.29 2.84 3.27
N ASP A 271 -29.29 2.96 4.14
CA ASP A 271 -27.97 2.35 3.92
C ASP A 271 -28.01 0.82 4.09
N ALA A 272 -29.04 0.30 4.77
CA ALA A 272 -29.30 -1.13 4.84
C ALA A 272 -29.67 -1.73 3.48
N GLU A 273 -30.21 -0.93 2.55
CA GLU A 273 -30.50 -1.37 1.19
C GLU A 273 -29.20 -1.51 0.37
N VAL A 274 -29.11 -2.58 -0.42
CA VAL A 274 -27.96 -2.83 -1.30
C VAL A 274 -27.86 -1.74 -2.37
N GLY A 275 -26.66 -1.18 -2.53
CA GLY A 275 -26.36 -0.10 -3.47
C GLY A 275 -26.64 1.30 -2.94
N ARG A 276 -27.10 1.44 -1.69
CA ARG A 276 -27.38 2.74 -1.07
C ARG A 276 -26.30 3.23 -0.13
N TRP A 277 -25.52 2.31 0.44
CA TRP A 277 -24.43 2.68 1.34
C TRP A 277 -23.21 3.09 0.51
N ASP A 278 -22.51 4.13 0.96
CA ASP A 278 -21.31 4.65 0.30
C ASP A 278 -20.19 3.62 0.11
N GLY A 279 -20.18 2.54 0.90
CA GLY A 279 -19.25 1.43 0.77
C GLY A 279 -19.65 0.36 -0.26
N ASP A 280 -20.82 0.49 -0.89
CA ASP A 280 -21.30 -0.37 -1.99
C ASP A 280 -20.62 -0.06 -3.32
N VAL A 281 -19.31 -0.07 -3.28
CA VAL A 281 -18.46 0.06 -4.46
C VAL A 281 -18.03 -1.31 -4.94
N HIS A 282 -18.06 -1.47 -6.27
CA HIS A 282 -17.50 -2.63 -6.95
C HIS A 282 -16.02 -2.38 -7.25
N LEU A 283 -15.16 -3.33 -6.87
CA LEU A 283 -13.70 -3.21 -6.95
C LEU A 283 -13.10 -4.20 -7.96
N PRO A 284 -13.32 -4.01 -9.28
CA PRO A 284 -12.88 -4.97 -10.28
C PRO A 284 -11.35 -5.07 -10.34
N GLY A 285 -10.85 -6.30 -10.51
CA GLY A 285 -9.43 -6.62 -10.66
C GLY A 285 -8.61 -6.59 -9.37
N ILE A 286 -9.17 -6.15 -8.24
CA ILE A 286 -8.41 -6.04 -6.98
C ILE A 286 -8.04 -7.41 -6.40
N GLU A 287 -8.95 -8.38 -6.42
CA GLU A 287 -8.68 -9.73 -5.90
C GLU A 287 -7.63 -10.46 -6.73
N ASP A 288 -7.74 -10.38 -8.07
CA ASP A 288 -6.74 -10.95 -8.96
C ASP A 288 -5.36 -10.30 -8.76
N TRP A 289 -5.33 -8.98 -8.55
CA TRP A 289 -4.10 -8.27 -8.21
C TRP A 289 -3.52 -8.76 -6.87
N VAL A 290 -4.36 -8.95 -5.84
CA VAL A 290 -3.92 -9.52 -4.55
C VAL A 290 -3.31 -10.91 -4.74
N GLN A 291 -3.97 -11.80 -5.50
CA GLN A 291 -3.42 -13.15 -5.76
C GLN A 291 -2.08 -13.08 -6.49
N ARG A 292 -1.97 -12.23 -7.52
CA ARG A 292 -0.70 -12.00 -8.22
C ARG A 292 0.39 -11.47 -7.29
N MET A 293 0.06 -10.60 -6.34
CA MET A 293 1.03 -10.09 -5.36
C MET A 293 1.45 -11.14 -4.33
N LEU A 294 0.53 -12.03 -3.93
CA LEU A 294 0.84 -13.16 -3.05
C LEU A 294 1.78 -14.17 -3.74
N ASP A 295 1.58 -14.41 -5.03
CA ASP A 295 2.36 -15.35 -5.84
C ASP A 295 3.65 -14.73 -6.42
N ALA A 296 3.77 -13.40 -6.40
CA ALA A 296 4.96 -12.70 -6.86
C ALA A 296 6.21 -13.18 -6.10
N HIS A 297 7.33 -13.20 -6.83
CA HIS A 297 8.64 -13.63 -6.29
C HIS A 297 8.62 -15.04 -5.69
N GLY A 298 7.96 -15.97 -6.38
CA GLY A 298 7.90 -17.38 -5.99
C GLY A 298 7.04 -17.63 -4.75
N GLY A 299 6.04 -16.79 -4.49
CA GLY A 299 5.14 -16.96 -3.35
C GLY A 299 5.72 -16.49 -2.01
N TYR A 300 6.78 -15.68 -2.00
CA TYR A 300 7.42 -15.22 -0.76
C TYR A 300 6.41 -14.59 0.21
N ALA A 301 5.55 -13.70 -0.28
CA ALA A 301 4.56 -13.00 0.55
C ALA A 301 3.51 -13.96 1.13
N ARG A 302 3.04 -14.92 0.33
CA ARG A 302 2.12 -15.97 0.76
C ARG A 302 2.74 -16.80 1.88
N ALA A 303 3.94 -17.33 1.67
CA ALA A 303 4.65 -18.14 2.67
C ALA A 303 4.91 -17.34 3.96
N PHE A 304 5.27 -16.06 3.85
CA PHE A 304 5.49 -15.20 5.01
C PHE A 304 4.21 -14.99 5.83
N LEU A 305 3.09 -14.66 5.19
CA LEU A 305 1.82 -14.46 5.88
C LEU A 305 1.28 -15.75 6.51
N GLU A 306 1.46 -16.90 5.86
CA GLU A 306 1.04 -18.20 6.40
C GLU A 306 1.91 -18.67 7.57
N ALA A 307 3.24 -18.45 7.51
CA ALA A 307 4.17 -18.85 8.56
C ALA A 307 3.96 -18.09 9.88
N GLU A 308 3.51 -16.84 9.80
CA GLU A 308 3.17 -16.00 10.97
C GLU A 308 1.86 -16.43 11.66
N GLY A 309 1.22 -17.52 11.21
CA GLY A 309 -0.01 -18.04 11.82
C GLY A 309 -1.22 -17.12 11.64
N VAL A 310 -1.26 -16.38 10.53
CA VAL A 310 -2.37 -15.50 10.11
C VAL A 310 -3.39 -16.24 9.26
#